data_AF-A0A1Z5HC24-F1
#
_entry.id   AF-A0A1Z5HC24-F1
#
_cell.length_a   1.000
_cell.length_b   1.000
_cell.length_c   1.000
_cell.angle_alpha   90.00
_cell.angle_beta   90.00
_cell.angle_gamma   90.00
#
_symmetry.space_group_name_H-M   'P 1'
#
loop_
_entity.id
_entity.type
_entity.pdbx_description
1 polymer ?
#
loop_
_entity_poly.entity_id
_entity_poly.type
_entity_poly.pdbx_seq_one_letter_code
_entity_poly.pdbx_strand_id
1 'polypeptide(L)'
;MKHHGSNSIYIYVLEANLVFHNGLTLPLFSEFLNHTEGAPDDAKQDCELKAFKRLAWKIKQEFPQLPIMILLDGLYSNGPVFELCIQHGWDSMIVLKKKSLKSVWKAFNAQKDPDTPSYEADWRGRKQKITWVNHIPYTLKDANGMKKTLFLNLVVCKEEWPVVNADTTEIEVKFSRHAWISGKLLTLKNVHERCNLGSRYRWAIEGIAIILKSAVVIVTNMLFLITGRRCVVFTI
;
A
#
# COMPACT_ATOMS: atom_id res chain seq x y z
N MET A 1 33.93 -38.58 8.42
CA MET A 1 32.77 -38.01 9.16
C MET A 1 32.17 -36.90 8.29
N LYS A 2 30.90 -37.04 7.88
CA LYS A 2 30.21 -36.04 7.05
C LYS A 2 29.81 -34.86 7.93
N HIS A 3 30.16 -33.64 7.53
CA HIS A 3 29.71 -32.41 8.17
C HIS A 3 28.18 -32.32 8.10
N HIS A 4 27.51 -32.25 9.25
CA HIS A 4 26.10 -31.86 9.34
C HIS A 4 26.00 -30.37 8.94
N GLY A 5 25.44 -30.11 7.76
CA GLY A 5 25.07 -28.77 7.34
C GLY A 5 23.95 -28.24 8.25
N SER A 6 24.16 -27.07 8.84
CA SER A 6 23.12 -26.40 9.63
C SER A 6 22.01 -25.96 8.67
N ASN A 7 20.85 -26.62 8.72
CA ASN A 7 19.67 -26.16 7.99
C ASN A 7 19.16 -24.88 8.67
N SER A 8 19.41 -23.73 8.05
CA SER A 8 18.82 -22.46 8.49
C SER A 8 17.32 -22.46 8.19
N ILE A 9 16.49 -22.50 9.23
CA ILE A 9 15.02 -22.38 9.11
C ILE A 9 14.67 -20.89 8.99
N TYR A 10 14.18 -20.49 7.83
CA TYR A 10 13.67 -19.14 7.61
C TYR A 10 12.19 -19.08 7.97
N ILE A 11 11.86 -18.41 9.08
CA ILE A 11 10.48 -18.10 9.45
C ILE A 11 10.13 -16.72 8.89
N TYR A 12 9.14 -16.69 8.00
CA TYR A 12 8.61 -15.43 7.48
C TYR A 12 7.46 -14.95 8.36
N VAL A 13 7.46 -13.66 8.68
CA VAL A 13 6.43 -13.00 9.48
C VAL A 13 5.89 -11.80 8.71
N LEU A 14 4.57 -11.69 8.65
CA LEU A 14 3.85 -10.51 8.17
C LEU A 14 3.56 -9.60 9.36
N GLU A 15 4.00 -8.36 9.29
CA GLU A 15 3.77 -7.39 10.37
C GLU A 15 2.81 -6.29 9.93
N ALA A 16 1.89 -5.93 10.83
CA ALA A 16 1.08 -4.73 10.76
C ALA A 16 1.70 -3.65 11.65
N ASN A 17 2.02 -2.51 11.04
CA ASN A 17 2.59 -1.37 11.73
C ASN A 17 1.62 -0.19 11.74
N LEU A 18 1.45 0.44 12.90
CA LEU A 18 0.73 1.69 13.05
C LEU A 18 1.67 2.86 12.77
N VAL A 19 1.33 3.72 11.80
CA VAL A 19 2.17 4.87 11.43
C VAL A 19 1.41 6.17 11.67
N PHE A 20 2.08 7.09 12.35
CA PHE A 20 1.57 8.43 12.67
C PHE A 20 2.13 9.48 11.70
N HIS A 21 1.44 10.61 11.60
CA HIS A 21 1.81 11.72 10.70
C HIS A 21 3.21 12.30 10.97
N ASN A 22 3.73 12.15 12.19
CA ASN A 22 5.06 12.60 12.59
C ASN A 22 6.17 11.58 12.25
N GLY A 23 5.82 10.47 11.61
CA GLY A 23 6.76 9.40 11.24
C GLY A 23 7.00 8.35 12.33
N LEU A 24 6.39 8.49 13.53
CA LEU A 24 6.42 7.44 14.53
C LEU A 24 5.74 6.19 13.97
N THR A 25 6.39 5.04 14.14
CA THR A 25 5.90 3.74 13.72
C THR A 25 5.90 2.80 14.91
N LEU A 26 4.76 2.18 15.21
CA LEU A 26 4.60 1.20 16.28
C LEU A 26 4.16 -0.15 15.69
N PRO A 27 4.88 -1.25 15.96
CA PRO A 27 4.39 -2.59 15.64
C PRO A 27 3.07 -2.84 16.37
N LEU A 28 2.05 -3.30 15.65
CA LEU A 28 0.73 -3.55 16.20
C LEU A 28 0.48 -5.05 16.37
N PHE A 29 0.62 -5.80 15.29
CA PHE A 29 0.43 -7.24 15.29
C PHE A 29 1.35 -7.90 14.26
N SER A 30 1.71 -9.15 14.53
CA SER A 30 2.50 -9.97 13.63
C SER A 30 1.77 -11.29 13.38
N GLU A 31 1.91 -11.82 12.18
CA GLU A 31 1.29 -13.05 11.73
C GLU A 31 2.33 -13.92 11.03
N PHE A 32 2.52 -15.15 11.51
CA PHE A 32 3.45 -16.09 10.91
C PHE A 32 2.92 -16.59 9.56
N LEU A 33 3.82 -16.69 8.58
CA LEU A 33 3.52 -17.37 7.34
C LEU A 33 3.73 -18.87 7.55
N ASN A 34 2.71 -19.66 7.23
CA ASN A 34 2.84 -21.12 7.21
C ASN A 34 3.36 -21.52 5.82
N HIS A 35 4.65 -21.89 5.72
CA HIS A 35 5.25 -22.33 4.46
C HIS A 35 5.80 -23.75 4.60
N THR A 36 5.63 -24.57 3.57
CA THR A 36 6.38 -25.83 3.43
C THR A 36 7.68 -25.53 2.69
N GLU A 37 8.82 -25.99 3.20
CA GLU A 37 10.13 -25.80 2.56
C GLU A 37 10.07 -26.21 1.07
N GLY A 38 10.59 -25.34 0.18
CA GLY A 38 10.63 -25.59 -1.26
C GLY A 38 9.37 -25.24 -2.06
N ALA A 39 8.34 -24.64 -1.48
CA ALA A 39 7.16 -24.27 -2.26
C ALA A 39 7.45 -23.13 -3.27
N PRO A 40 6.82 -23.14 -4.47
CA PRO A 40 7.04 -22.14 -5.51
C PRO A 40 6.58 -20.73 -5.06
N ASP A 41 7.07 -19.70 -5.75
CA ASP A 41 6.77 -18.29 -5.44
C ASP A 41 5.27 -17.99 -5.36
N ASP A 42 4.45 -18.61 -6.23
CA ASP A 42 3.00 -18.43 -6.20
C ASP A 42 2.37 -18.99 -4.91
N ALA A 43 2.90 -20.09 -4.39
CA ALA A 43 2.45 -20.65 -3.11
C ALA A 43 2.83 -19.71 -1.95
N LYS A 44 4.01 -19.07 -2.00
CA LYS A 44 4.43 -18.07 -1.01
C LYS A 44 3.51 -16.85 -1.00
N GLN A 45 3.13 -16.36 -2.19
CA GLN A 45 2.19 -15.25 -2.33
C GLN A 45 0.81 -15.58 -1.74
N ASP A 46 0.30 -16.79 -1.95
CA ASP A 46 -0.96 -17.23 -1.34
C ASP A 46 -0.86 -17.31 0.20
N CYS A 47 0.26 -17.78 0.74
CA CYS A 47 0.51 -17.79 2.19
C CYS A 47 0.52 -16.37 2.78
N GLU A 48 1.10 -15.39 2.08
CA GLU A 48 1.09 -13.97 2.48
C GLU A 48 -0.32 -13.38 2.48
N LEU A 49 -1.11 -13.64 1.43
CA LEU A 49 -2.50 -13.18 1.36
C LEU A 49 -3.37 -13.82 2.45
N LYS A 50 -3.14 -15.10 2.77
CA LYS A 50 -3.83 -15.79 3.88
C LYS A 50 -3.44 -15.20 5.24
N ALA A 51 -2.14 -14.95 5.47
CA ALA A 51 -1.67 -14.28 6.68
C ALA A 51 -2.29 -12.88 6.82
N PHE A 52 -2.31 -12.11 5.72
CA PHE A 52 -2.94 -10.80 5.69
C PHE A 52 -4.42 -10.84 6.05
N LYS A 53 -5.20 -11.80 5.54
CA LYS A 53 -6.62 -11.94 5.89
C LYS A 53 -6.83 -12.21 7.38
N ARG A 54 -6.00 -13.07 8.00
CA ARG A 54 -6.06 -13.35 9.45
C ARG A 54 -5.72 -12.10 10.26
N LEU A 55 -4.65 -11.42 9.86
CA LEU A 55 -4.19 -10.19 10.50
C LEU A 55 -5.22 -9.06 10.38
N ALA A 56 -5.82 -8.89 9.20
CA ALA A 56 -6.86 -7.90 8.95
C ALA A 56 -8.11 -8.15 9.82
N TRP A 57 -8.53 -9.42 9.93
CA TRP A 57 -9.62 -9.80 10.81
C TRP A 57 -9.32 -9.46 12.27
N LYS A 58 -8.11 -9.80 12.77
CA LYS A 58 -7.66 -9.45 14.12
C LYS A 58 -7.69 -7.94 14.37
N ILE A 59 -7.13 -7.15 13.44
CA ILE A 59 -7.16 -5.68 13.54
C ILE A 59 -8.59 -5.16 13.62
N LYS A 60 -9.51 -5.67 12.80
CA LYS A 60 -10.91 -5.20 12.80
C LYS A 60 -11.65 -5.58 14.08
N GLN A 61 -11.34 -6.72 14.70
CA GLN A 61 -11.92 -7.14 15.98
C GLN A 61 -11.46 -6.24 17.13
N GLU A 62 -10.17 -5.93 17.18
CA GLU A 62 -9.58 -5.09 18.24
C GLU A 62 -9.92 -3.60 18.07
N PHE A 63 -10.05 -3.14 16.82
CA PHE A 63 -10.29 -1.73 16.49
C PHE A 63 -11.52 -1.55 15.56
N PRO A 64 -12.73 -1.96 15.99
CA PRO A 64 -13.89 -2.02 15.10
C PRO A 64 -14.36 -0.64 14.61
N GLN A 65 -14.22 0.39 15.45
CA GLN A 65 -14.68 1.76 15.17
C GLN A 65 -13.56 2.71 14.73
N LEU A 66 -12.30 2.26 14.74
CA LEU A 66 -11.18 3.12 14.42
C LEU A 66 -11.15 3.42 12.90
N PRO A 67 -11.12 4.69 12.47
CA PRO A 67 -10.93 5.02 11.07
C PRO A 67 -9.51 4.65 10.63
N ILE A 68 -9.41 3.62 9.81
CA ILE A 68 -8.15 3.07 9.32
C ILE A 68 -8.00 3.35 7.82
N MET A 69 -6.84 3.85 7.43
CA MET A 69 -6.33 3.83 6.06
C MET A 69 -5.22 2.79 5.94
N ILE A 70 -5.47 1.72 5.20
CA ILE A 70 -4.47 0.67 5.00
C ILE A 70 -3.58 0.97 3.79
N LEU A 71 -2.26 0.86 3.98
CA LEU A 71 -1.26 0.99 2.93
C LEU A 71 -0.68 -0.37 2.57
N LEU A 72 -0.88 -0.80 1.33
CA LEU A 72 -0.46 -2.13 0.89
C LEU A 72 0.44 -2.04 -0.34
N ASP A 73 1.34 -3.01 -0.46
CA ASP A 73 2.20 -3.14 -1.64
C ASP A 73 1.46 -3.74 -2.85
N GLY A 74 2.20 -3.93 -3.94
CA GLY A 74 1.65 -4.41 -5.20
C GLY A 74 1.34 -5.90 -5.26
N LEU A 75 1.63 -6.69 -4.23
CA LEU A 75 1.10 -8.05 -4.09
C LEU A 75 -0.41 -8.01 -3.80
N TYR A 76 -0.83 -7.02 -3.02
CA TYR A 76 -2.20 -6.88 -2.54
C TYR A 76 -3.13 -6.17 -3.53
N SER A 77 -2.65 -5.81 -4.72
CA SER A 77 -3.46 -5.18 -5.77
C SER A 77 -4.34 -6.19 -6.51
N ASN A 78 -5.31 -6.77 -5.82
CA ASN A 78 -6.21 -7.79 -6.33
C ASN A 78 -7.65 -7.63 -5.79
N GLY A 79 -8.61 -8.19 -6.52
CA GLY A 79 -10.04 -8.10 -6.21
C GLY A 79 -10.41 -8.47 -4.78
N PRO A 80 -10.02 -9.65 -4.27
CA PRO A 80 -10.31 -10.06 -2.89
C PRO A 80 -9.84 -9.07 -1.83
N VAL A 81 -8.68 -8.45 -2.00
CA VAL A 81 -8.19 -7.42 -1.06
C VAL A 81 -9.01 -6.14 -1.15
N PHE A 82 -9.37 -5.70 -2.36
CA PHE A 82 -10.23 -4.53 -2.54
C PHE A 82 -11.57 -4.72 -1.84
N GLU A 83 -12.18 -5.90 -2.00
CA GLU A 83 -13.42 -6.25 -1.33
C GLU A 83 -13.27 -6.28 0.19
N LEU A 84 -12.19 -6.86 0.71
CA LEU A 84 -11.93 -6.91 2.15
C LEU A 84 -11.85 -5.50 2.74
N CYS A 85 -11.15 -4.57 2.09
CA CYS A 85 -11.07 -3.18 2.54
C CYS A 85 -12.45 -2.52 2.57
N ILE A 86 -13.25 -2.71 1.52
CA ILE A 86 -14.62 -2.16 1.43
C ILE A 86 -15.50 -2.76 2.52
N GLN A 87 -15.46 -4.07 2.73
CA GLN A 87 -16.25 -4.77 3.75
C GLN A 87 -15.91 -4.33 5.18
N HIS A 88 -14.65 -4.01 5.46
CA HIS A 88 -14.21 -3.50 6.76
C HIS A 88 -14.44 -1.99 6.93
N GLY A 89 -14.93 -1.29 5.89
CA GLY A 89 -15.08 0.16 5.89
C GLY A 89 -13.74 0.89 5.97
N TRP A 90 -12.65 0.24 5.54
CA TRP A 90 -11.32 0.81 5.56
C TRP A 90 -11.07 1.69 4.35
N ASP A 91 -10.42 2.82 4.58
CA ASP A 91 -9.76 3.56 3.52
C ASP A 91 -8.50 2.79 3.09
N SER A 92 -8.02 2.99 1.87
CA SER A 92 -6.86 2.27 1.38
C SER A 92 -6.05 3.04 0.35
N MET A 93 -4.75 2.75 0.32
CA MET A 93 -3.86 3.07 -0.79
C MET A 93 -3.00 1.85 -1.09
N ILE A 94 -3.24 1.24 -2.25
CA ILE A 94 -2.63 -0.05 -2.62
C ILE A 94 -1.76 0.18 -3.84
N VAL A 95 -0.47 -0.16 -3.77
CA VAL A 95 0.46 0.01 -4.90
C VAL A 95 -0.03 -0.76 -6.11
N LEU A 96 -0.04 -0.14 -7.29
CA LEU A 96 -0.37 -0.81 -8.55
C LEU A 96 0.89 -0.95 -9.42
N LYS A 97 1.37 -2.19 -9.57
CA LYS A 97 2.49 -2.48 -10.48
C LYS A 97 2.04 -2.34 -11.94
N LYS A 98 2.96 -1.93 -12.82
CA LYS A 98 2.71 -1.72 -14.27
C LYS A 98 2.13 -2.96 -14.97
N LYS A 99 2.53 -4.16 -14.54
CA LYS A 99 2.11 -5.43 -15.14
C LYS A 99 0.81 -6.00 -14.54
N SER A 100 0.34 -5.46 -13.41
CA SER A 100 -0.87 -5.91 -12.71
C SER A 100 -2.12 -5.21 -13.23
N LEU A 101 -3.28 -5.85 -13.15
CA LEU A 101 -4.60 -5.29 -13.50
C LEU A 101 -4.62 -4.56 -14.87
N LYS A 102 -4.24 -5.26 -15.95
CA LYS A 102 -4.13 -4.69 -17.31
C LYS A 102 -5.40 -3.95 -17.77
N SER A 103 -6.59 -4.44 -17.40
CA SER A 103 -7.87 -3.78 -17.71
C SER A 103 -7.98 -2.40 -17.07
N VAL A 104 -7.56 -2.25 -15.81
CA VAL A 104 -7.55 -0.98 -15.07
C VAL A 104 -6.58 0.01 -15.72
N TRP A 105 -5.38 -0.43 -16.09
CA TRP A 105 -4.42 0.41 -16.83
C TRP A 105 -4.94 0.84 -18.19
N LYS A 106 -5.59 -0.06 -18.93
CA LYS A 106 -6.20 0.27 -20.22
C LYS A 106 -7.27 1.34 -20.07
N ALA A 107 -8.17 1.18 -19.10
CA ALA A 107 -9.22 2.15 -18.82
C ALA A 107 -8.65 3.50 -18.34
N PHE A 108 -7.64 3.48 -17.47
CA PHE A 108 -6.94 4.69 -17.03
C PHE A 108 -6.35 5.47 -18.22
N ASN A 109 -5.62 4.78 -19.11
CA ASN A 109 -5.02 5.45 -20.27
C ASN A 109 -6.05 5.93 -21.29
N ALA A 110 -7.22 5.29 -21.36
CA ALA A 110 -8.30 5.71 -22.25
C ALA A 110 -9.10 6.90 -21.71
N GLN A 111 -9.24 7.01 -20.39
CA GLN A 111 -9.93 8.12 -19.72
C GLN A 111 -9.00 9.29 -19.41
N LYS A 112 -7.69 9.07 -19.43
CA LYS A 112 -6.70 10.13 -19.28
C LYS A 112 -6.62 10.93 -20.58
N ASP A 113 -6.96 12.20 -20.48
CA ASP A 113 -6.83 13.23 -21.50
C ASP A 113 -5.78 14.29 -21.08
N PRO A 114 -5.40 15.23 -21.96
CA PRO A 114 -4.50 16.33 -21.62
C PRO A 114 -5.03 17.26 -20.53
N ASP A 115 -6.36 17.38 -20.41
CA ASP A 115 -7.05 18.25 -19.45
C ASP A 115 -7.32 17.55 -18.10
N THR A 116 -6.85 16.32 -17.94
CA THR A 116 -7.11 15.50 -16.78
C THR A 116 -6.53 16.20 -15.55
N PRO A 117 -7.30 16.29 -14.46
CA PRO A 117 -6.83 16.90 -13.23
C PRO A 117 -5.44 16.41 -12.85
N SER A 118 -4.56 17.37 -12.63
CA SER A 118 -3.20 17.10 -12.23
C SER A 118 -2.77 18.02 -11.09
N TYR A 119 -1.83 17.53 -10.31
CA TYR A 119 -1.17 18.26 -9.24
C TYR A 119 0.32 18.23 -9.51
N GLU A 120 0.93 19.40 -9.55
CA GLU A 120 2.37 19.57 -9.75
C GLU A 120 2.96 20.33 -8.57
N ALA A 121 4.03 19.78 -8.00
CA ALA A 121 4.75 20.39 -6.88
C ALA A 121 6.14 19.78 -6.72
N ASP A 122 7.03 20.52 -6.07
CA ASP A 122 8.26 19.97 -5.54
C ASP A 122 8.02 19.27 -4.20
N TRP A 123 8.50 18.04 -4.06
CA TRP A 123 8.41 17.26 -2.84
C TRP A 123 9.72 16.53 -2.56
N ARG A 124 10.34 16.86 -1.42
CA ARG A 124 11.64 16.29 -0.99
C ARG A 124 12.71 16.31 -2.10
N GLY A 125 12.85 17.46 -2.77
CA GLY A 125 13.84 17.68 -3.84
C GLY A 125 13.50 17.01 -5.17
N ARG A 126 12.24 16.62 -5.38
CA ARG A 126 11.76 15.99 -6.62
C ARG A 126 10.60 16.78 -7.19
N LYS A 127 10.64 17.08 -8.48
CA LYS A 127 9.47 17.61 -9.20
C LYS A 127 8.49 16.46 -9.41
N GLN A 128 7.27 16.61 -8.91
CA GLN A 128 6.23 15.60 -9.03
C GLN A 128 5.12 16.10 -9.94
N LYS A 129 4.64 15.22 -10.82
CA LYS A 129 3.37 15.36 -11.54
C LYS A 129 2.45 14.21 -11.19
N ILE A 130 1.38 14.51 -10.48
CA ILE A 130 0.37 13.56 -10.03
C ILE A 130 -0.87 13.70 -10.90
N THR A 131 -1.30 12.62 -11.54
CA THR A 131 -2.52 12.56 -12.36
C THR A 131 -3.39 11.41 -11.87
N TRP A 132 -4.71 11.57 -11.90
CA TRP A 132 -5.61 10.52 -11.43
C TRP A 132 -6.89 10.42 -12.25
N VAL A 133 -7.54 9.26 -12.15
CA VAL A 133 -8.85 8.98 -12.72
C VAL A 133 -9.65 8.21 -11.67
N ASN A 134 -10.87 8.67 -11.41
CA ASN A 134 -11.80 8.03 -10.49
C ASN A 134 -12.77 7.11 -11.26
N HIS A 135 -13.42 6.20 -10.54
CA HIS A 135 -14.48 5.33 -11.08
C HIS A 135 -14.08 4.44 -12.28
N ILE A 136 -12.88 3.90 -12.27
CA ILE A 136 -12.45 2.91 -13.27
C ILE A 136 -13.14 1.57 -12.98
N PRO A 137 -13.92 1.01 -13.93
CA PRO A 137 -14.58 -0.27 -13.74
C PRO A 137 -13.54 -1.40 -13.71
N TYR A 138 -13.65 -2.26 -12.70
CA TYR A 138 -12.84 -3.46 -12.53
C TYR A 138 -13.75 -4.65 -12.23
N THR A 139 -13.87 -5.56 -13.20
CA THR A 139 -14.64 -6.78 -13.04
C THR A 139 -13.75 -7.90 -12.49
N LEU A 140 -14.20 -8.50 -11.40
CA LEU A 140 -13.65 -9.71 -10.80
C LEU A 140 -14.71 -10.82 -10.81
N LYS A 141 -14.26 -12.05 -10.53
CA LYS A 141 -15.15 -13.14 -10.14
C LYS A 141 -15.14 -13.25 -8.63
N ASP A 142 -16.31 -13.34 -8.01
CA ASP A 142 -16.43 -13.64 -6.59
C ASP A 142 -16.13 -15.13 -6.30
N ALA A 143 -16.24 -15.53 -5.03
CA ALA A 143 -16.02 -16.91 -4.59
C ALA A 143 -16.96 -17.94 -5.25
N ASN A 144 -18.12 -17.50 -5.74
CA ASN A 144 -19.11 -18.34 -6.41
C ASN A 144 -18.95 -18.30 -7.95
N GLY A 145 -17.91 -17.62 -8.45
CA GLY A 145 -17.65 -17.46 -9.87
C GLY A 145 -18.54 -16.41 -10.56
N MET A 146 -19.38 -15.69 -9.83
CA MET A 146 -20.23 -14.64 -10.37
C MET A 146 -19.41 -13.38 -10.65
N LYS A 147 -19.72 -12.70 -11.75
CA LYS A 147 -19.06 -11.45 -12.12
C LYS A 147 -19.54 -10.33 -11.20
N LYS A 148 -18.60 -9.64 -10.58
CA LYS A 148 -18.84 -8.44 -9.79
C LYS A 148 -17.95 -7.33 -10.30
N THR A 149 -18.47 -6.11 -10.36
CA THR A 149 -17.72 -4.93 -10.80
C THR A 149 -17.50 -4.00 -9.62
N LEU A 150 -16.24 -3.65 -9.38
CA LEU A 150 -15.83 -2.59 -8.47
C LEU A 150 -15.47 -1.33 -9.26
N PHE A 151 -15.61 -0.18 -8.63
CA PHE A 151 -15.15 1.10 -9.18
C PHE A 151 -13.92 1.56 -8.42
N LEU A 152 -12.77 1.54 -9.10
CA LEU A 152 -11.47 1.86 -8.52
C LEU A 152 -11.05 3.28 -8.85
N ASN A 153 -10.28 3.90 -7.95
CA ASN A 153 -9.69 5.23 -8.17
C ASN A 153 -8.18 5.07 -8.32
N LEU A 154 -7.63 5.40 -9.48
CA LEU A 154 -6.19 5.22 -9.75
C LEU A 154 -5.50 6.58 -9.80
N VAL A 155 -4.43 6.71 -9.02
CA VAL A 155 -3.49 7.83 -9.08
C VAL A 155 -2.13 7.36 -9.57
N VAL A 156 -1.49 8.18 -10.40
CA VAL A 156 -0.12 8.00 -10.89
C VAL A 156 0.68 9.25 -10.57
N CYS A 157 1.75 9.08 -9.80
CA CYS A 157 2.75 10.10 -9.53
C CYS A 157 4.00 9.79 -10.37
N LYS A 158 4.38 10.73 -11.23
CA LYS A 158 5.68 10.73 -11.91
C LYS A 158 6.59 11.70 -11.18
N GLU A 159 7.83 11.32 -10.96
CA GLU A 159 8.83 12.22 -10.37
C GLU A 159 10.04 12.34 -11.28
N GLU A 160 10.68 13.49 -11.21
CA GLU A 160 11.98 13.75 -11.80
C GLU A 160 12.87 14.51 -10.82
N TRP A 161 14.17 14.20 -10.81
CA TRP A 161 15.15 14.90 -9.98
C TRP A 161 16.55 14.83 -10.60
N PRO A 162 17.36 15.88 -10.43
CA PRO A 162 18.75 15.87 -10.86
C PRO A 162 19.60 15.01 -9.91
N VAL A 163 20.56 14.28 -10.47
CA VAL A 163 21.58 13.51 -9.75
C VAL A 163 22.93 13.79 -10.41
N VAL A 164 23.95 14.05 -9.61
CA VAL A 164 25.33 14.15 -10.12
C VAL A 164 25.84 12.74 -10.41
N ASN A 165 26.24 12.49 -11.65
CA ASN A 165 26.91 11.24 -12.01
C ASN A 165 28.30 11.22 -11.36
N ALA A 166 28.60 10.18 -10.60
CA ALA A 166 29.85 10.06 -9.85
C ALA A 166 31.08 9.91 -10.75
N ASP A 167 30.90 9.39 -11.97
CA ASP A 167 31.98 9.11 -12.91
C ASP A 167 32.23 10.29 -13.86
N THR A 168 31.17 10.99 -14.29
CA THR A 168 31.28 12.08 -15.27
C THR A 168 31.20 13.48 -14.65
N THR A 169 30.76 13.60 -13.39
CA THR A 169 30.47 14.89 -12.71
C THR A 169 29.35 15.71 -13.36
N GLU A 170 28.65 15.14 -14.34
CA GLU A 170 27.54 15.80 -15.03
C GLU A 170 26.22 15.61 -14.27
N ILE A 171 25.27 16.53 -14.50
CA ILE A 171 23.93 16.44 -13.92
C ILE A 171 23.05 15.60 -14.85
N GLU A 172 22.62 14.44 -14.35
CA GLU A 172 21.66 13.57 -15.02
C GLU A 172 20.28 13.67 -14.37
N VAL A 173 19.21 13.71 -15.18
CA VAL A 173 17.84 13.68 -14.66
C VAL A 173 17.39 12.24 -14.51
N LYS A 174 17.04 11.85 -13.28
CA LYS A 174 16.42 10.55 -12.99
C LYS A 174 14.91 10.68 -12.88
N PHE A 175 14.23 9.58 -13.19
CA PHE A 175 12.76 9.51 -13.18
C PHE A 175 12.26 8.35 -12.33
N SER A 176 11.10 8.52 -11.71
CA SER A 176 10.36 7.45 -11.06
C SER A 176 8.88 7.51 -11.43
N ARG A 177 8.18 6.38 -11.28
CA ARG A 177 6.72 6.34 -11.40
C ARG A 177 6.16 5.47 -10.30
N HIS A 178 5.24 6.06 -9.55
CA HIS A 178 4.46 5.39 -8.52
C HIS A 178 2.99 5.43 -8.91
N ALA A 179 2.26 4.36 -8.60
CA ALA A 179 0.85 4.26 -8.90
C ALA A 179 0.15 3.55 -7.75
N TRP A 180 -1.05 4.02 -7.42
CA TRP A 180 -1.85 3.48 -6.32
C TRP A 180 -3.32 3.44 -6.66
N ILE A 181 -3.98 2.36 -6.23
CA ILE A 181 -5.44 2.29 -6.13
C ILE A 181 -5.84 2.88 -4.79
N SER A 182 -6.69 3.91 -4.84
CA SER A 182 -7.23 4.62 -3.70
C SER A 182 -8.64 4.13 -3.37
N GLY A 183 -8.88 3.80 -2.10
CA GLY A 183 -10.21 3.45 -1.58
C GLY A 183 -11.19 4.62 -1.58
N LYS A 184 -10.70 5.87 -1.62
CA LYS A 184 -11.51 7.09 -1.76
C LYS A 184 -11.30 7.78 -3.10
N LEU A 185 -12.27 8.63 -3.45
CA LEU A 185 -12.16 9.54 -4.58
C LEU A 185 -10.97 10.47 -4.42
N LEU A 186 -10.23 10.62 -5.50
CA LEU A 186 -9.07 11.50 -5.59
C LEU A 186 -9.53 12.86 -6.09
N THR A 187 -9.10 13.90 -5.39
CA THR A 187 -9.43 15.30 -5.68
C THR A 187 -8.20 16.14 -5.42
N LEU A 188 -8.06 17.30 -6.06
CA LEU A 188 -6.91 18.19 -5.87
C LEU A 188 -6.58 18.47 -4.40
N LYS A 189 -7.61 18.47 -3.53
CA LYS A 189 -7.48 18.69 -2.08
C LYS A 189 -6.80 17.55 -1.32
N ASN A 190 -6.91 16.30 -1.79
CA ASN A 190 -6.46 15.12 -1.04
C ASN A 190 -5.30 14.35 -1.70
N VAL A 191 -5.00 14.59 -2.99
CA VAL A 191 -3.99 13.78 -3.70
C VAL A 191 -2.60 13.91 -3.08
N HIS A 192 -2.23 15.13 -2.66
CA HIS A 192 -0.94 15.38 -2.01
C HIS A 192 -0.81 14.55 -0.73
N GLU A 193 -1.76 14.67 0.19
CA GLU A 193 -1.75 13.95 1.45
C GLU A 193 -1.73 12.43 1.22
N ARG A 194 -2.61 11.91 0.37
CA ARG A 194 -2.71 10.47 0.12
C ARG A 194 -1.46 9.89 -0.52
N CYS A 195 -0.87 10.57 -1.50
CA CYS A 195 0.34 10.09 -2.17
C CYS A 195 1.59 10.31 -1.32
N ASN A 196 1.84 11.54 -0.87
CA ASN A 196 3.11 11.93 -0.26
C ASN A 196 3.15 11.69 1.24
N LEU A 197 2.03 11.89 1.94
CA LEU A 197 1.94 11.72 3.41
C LEU A 197 1.43 10.34 3.82
N GLY A 198 0.69 9.66 2.95
CA GLY A 198 0.30 8.26 3.11
C GLY A 198 1.26 7.33 2.39
N SER A 199 0.96 7.03 1.13
CA SER A 199 1.58 5.92 0.39
C SER A 199 3.10 5.94 0.32
N ARG A 200 3.71 7.12 0.21
CA ARG A 200 5.18 7.27 0.14
C ARG A 200 5.88 7.01 1.47
N TYR A 201 5.20 7.18 2.61
CA TYR A 201 5.76 6.83 3.92
C TYR A 201 5.98 5.33 4.09
N ARG A 202 5.28 4.48 3.32
CA ARG A 202 5.55 3.03 3.30
C ARG A 202 7.02 2.71 2.99
N TRP A 203 7.64 3.49 2.09
CA TRP A 203 9.06 3.30 1.72
C TRP A 203 10.02 3.71 2.83
N ALA A 204 9.62 4.62 3.72
CA ALA A 204 10.46 5.01 4.87
C ALA A 204 10.62 3.86 5.89
N ILE A 205 9.69 2.90 5.89
CA ILE A 205 9.70 1.74 6.81
C ILE A 205 10.53 0.58 6.25
N GLU A 206 10.79 0.55 4.93
CA GLU A 206 11.65 -0.49 4.32
C GLU A 206 13.09 -0.46 4.87
N GLY A 207 13.54 0.68 5.43
CA GLY A 207 14.84 0.77 6.13
C GLY A 207 14.90 0.08 7.49
N ILE A 208 13.76 -0.26 8.10
CA ILE A 208 13.69 -0.93 9.41
C ILE A 208 13.57 -2.46 9.26
N ALA A 209 13.08 -2.94 8.12
CA ALA A 209 12.69 -4.34 7.93
C ALA A 209 13.67 -5.11 7.04
N ILE A 210 14.79 -5.57 7.61
CA ILE A 210 15.77 -6.40 6.88
C ILE A 210 15.25 -7.86 6.67
N ILE A 211 14.19 -8.30 7.37
CA ILE A 211 13.65 -9.67 7.26
C ILE A 211 12.10 -9.75 7.18
N LEU A 212 11.38 -8.64 7.41
CA LEU A 212 9.91 -8.63 7.55
C LEU A 212 9.20 -8.08 6.31
N LYS A 213 8.20 -8.80 5.80
CA LYS A 213 7.24 -8.20 4.85
C LYS A 213 6.22 -7.42 5.68
N SER A 214 6.15 -6.11 5.43
CA SER A 214 5.34 -5.20 6.25
C SER A 214 4.10 -4.74 5.50
N ALA A 215 2.93 -4.99 6.09
CA ALA A 215 1.69 -4.26 5.80
C ALA A 215 1.64 -3.04 6.71
N VAL A 216 1.38 -1.86 6.14
CA VAL A 216 1.40 -0.61 6.91
C VAL A 216 -0.04 -0.17 7.12
N VAL A 217 -0.44 0.00 8.37
CA VAL A 217 -1.75 0.49 8.78
C VAL A 217 -1.58 1.95 9.21
N ILE A 218 -2.09 2.89 8.42
CA ILE A 218 -2.13 4.30 8.83
C ILE A 218 -3.50 4.56 9.46
N VAL A 219 -3.52 4.97 10.73
CA VAL A 219 -4.76 5.44 11.36
C VAL A 219 -4.94 6.91 10.98
N THR A 220 -5.62 7.16 9.86
CA THR A 220 -6.01 8.52 9.47
C THR A 220 -7.26 8.97 10.23
N ASN A 221 -7.04 9.40 11.47
CA ASN A 221 -7.58 10.62 12.10
C ASN A 221 -7.26 10.61 13.60
N MET A 222 -5.99 10.82 13.95
CA MET A 222 -5.65 11.32 15.30
C MET A 222 -5.73 12.85 15.37
N LEU A 223 -6.26 13.52 14.33
CA LEU A 223 -6.53 14.96 14.32
C LEU A 223 -7.90 15.34 14.92
N PHE A 224 -8.66 14.37 15.45
CA PHE A 224 -9.90 14.59 16.20
C PHE A 224 -9.78 14.29 17.71
N LEU A 225 -8.56 14.30 18.26
CA LEU A 225 -8.32 14.24 19.71
C LEU A 225 -7.90 15.60 20.31
N ILE A 226 -8.47 16.71 19.81
CA ILE A 226 -8.54 18.01 20.54
C ILE A 226 -9.98 18.52 20.67
N THR A 227 -10.99 17.76 20.26
CA THR A 227 -12.40 18.09 20.57
C THR A 227 -13.10 16.88 21.19
N GLY A 228 -12.84 16.76 22.50
CA GLY A 228 -13.45 15.85 23.48
C GLY A 228 -14.59 14.96 23.02
N ARG A 229 -14.30 13.65 22.92
CA ARG A 229 -15.12 12.56 23.49
C ARG A 229 -14.31 11.26 23.45
N ARG A 230 -13.87 10.85 24.65
CA ARG A 230 -13.44 9.54 25.14
C ARG A 230 -12.92 8.55 24.08
N CYS A 231 -11.59 8.42 24.00
CA CYS A 231 -10.96 7.14 23.64
C CYS A 231 -9.92 6.81 24.71
N VAL A 232 -10.10 5.64 25.32
CA VAL A 232 -9.19 5.02 26.30
C VAL A 232 -7.96 4.54 25.55
N VAL A 233 -6.79 5.08 25.89
CA VAL A 233 -5.49 4.62 25.39
C VAL A 233 -5.02 3.54 26.36
N PHE A 234 -4.98 2.28 25.91
CA PHE A 234 -4.21 1.27 26.62
C PHE A 234 -2.74 1.46 26.28
N THR A 235 -1.96 1.76 27.30
CA THR A 235 -0.50 1.77 27.27
C THR A 235 -0.02 0.38 27.65
N ILE A 236 0.84 -0.23 26.83
CA ILE A 236 1.95 -1.07 27.30
C ILE A 236 3.15 -0.71 26.43
#